data_AF-A0A7K1AFL2-F1
#
_entry.id   AF-A0A7K1AFL2-F1
#
_cell.length_a   1.000
_cell.length_b   1.000
_cell.length_c   1.000
_cell.angle_alpha   90.00
_cell.angle_beta   90.00
_cell.angle_gamma   90.00
#
_symmetry.space_group_name_H-M   'P 1'
#
loop_
_entity.id
_entity.type
_entity.pdbx_description
1 polymer ?
#
loop_
_entity_poly.entity_id
_entity_poly.type
_entity_poly.pdbx_seq_one_letter_code
_entity_poly.pdbx_strand_id
1 'polypeptide(L)'
;MADSGDKAVRRDDPWLMRTYSGHSTARASNDLYRTNLAKGQTGLSIAFDLPTQTGYDPDSAMAAGEVGKVGVPVAHLGHMRTLLDGIPPGQMNTSMTINAPAAWMLALYVANAQEQDVPADALRGTTQNDIIKEYLSRGTYIFPPIPSRRLIVDMVAWCANNAPKWNPMNVCSYHLQEAGATPVQEIAFSLANAVGILDAVKDSGQVPPEQFSQVFGSMSFFVNAGIRFIEEICKMRAFTELWDRIGLERYGVTDEKARRFR
;
A
#
# COMPACT_ATOMS: atom_id res chain seq x y z
N MET A 1 -4.59 25.24 -45.42
CA MET A 1 -4.02 23.92 -45.10
C MET A 1 -3.32 24.07 -43.76
N ALA A 2 -4.03 23.79 -42.68
CA ALA A 2 -3.45 23.74 -41.34
C ALA A 2 -3.08 22.28 -41.08
N ASP A 3 -1.79 22.06 -40.89
CA ASP A 3 -1.16 20.80 -40.54
C ASP A 3 -1.69 20.33 -39.17
N SER A 4 -2.71 19.47 -39.20
CA SER A 4 -3.17 18.75 -38.02
C SER A 4 -2.16 17.65 -37.72
N GLY A 5 -1.08 18.03 -37.05
CA GLY A 5 -0.03 17.13 -36.61
C GLY A 5 -0.62 15.95 -35.85
N ASP A 6 -0.56 14.79 -36.47
CA ASP A 6 -0.94 13.49 -35.94
C ASP A 6 -0.10 13.22 -34.68
N LYS A 7 -0.67 13.46 -33.49
CA LYS A 7 -0.05 13.03 -32.24
C LYS A 7 -0.08 11.51 -32.24
N ALA A 8 0.99 10.90 -32.75
CA ALA A 8 1.19 9.45 -32.73
C ALA A 8 0.74 8.90 -31.37
N VAL A 9 -0.26 8.02 -31.39
CA VAL A 9 -0.79 7.38 -30.18
C VAL A 9 0.34 6.59 -29.54
N ARG A 10 0.97 7.18 -28.52
CA ARG A 10 2.00 6.51 -27.74
C ARG A 10 1.32 5.37 -27.00
N ARG A 11 1.80 4.13 -27.22
CA ARG A 11 1.36 2.98 -26.43
C ARG A 11 1.67 3.24 -24.96
N ASP A 12 0.73 2.89 -24.09
CA ASP A 12 0.94 2.96 -22.66
C ASP A 12 2.10 2.05 -22.24
N ASP A 13 2.85 2.49 -21.24
CA ASP A 13 3.88 1.67 -20.62
C ASP A 13 3.21 0.44 -19.95
N PRO A 14 3.83 -0.76 -19.96
CA PRO A 14 3.26 -1.94 -19.33
C PRO A 14 3.12 -1.76 -17.82
N TRP A 15 2.18 -2.49 -17.20
CA TRP A 15 2.03 -2.50 -15.74
C TRP A 15 3.28 -3.07 -15.05
N LEU A 16 3.52 -2.61 -13.81
CA LEU A 16 4.57 -3.16 -12.96
C LEU A 16 4.23 -4.61 -12.59
N MET A 17 5.15 -5.53 -12.86
CA MET A 17 5.02 -6.93 -12.44
C MET A 17 5.61 -7.10 -11.04
N ARG A 18 4.75 -7.38 -10.06
CA ARG A 18 5.14 -7.64 -8.67
C ARG A 18 4.58 -8.96 -8.17
N THR A 19 5.46 -9.89 -7.83
CA THR A 19 5.05 -11.14 -7.20
C THR A 19 5.01 -10.96 -5.69
N TYR A 20 3.82 -11.10 -5.11
CA TYR A 20 3.61 -11.13 -3.66
C TYR A 20 4.28 -12.37 -3.08
N SER A 21 5.28 -12.18 -2.22
CA SER A 21 6.08 -13.29 -1.72
C SER A 21 6.70 -13.03 -0.35
N GLY A 22 6.86 -14.11 0.40
CA GLY A 22 7.51 -14.18 1.70
C GLY A 22 7.73 -15.65 2.04
N HIS A 23 8.81 -15.96 2.73
CA HIS A 23 9.20 -17.32 3.12
C HIS A 23 9.44 -17.38 4.63
N SER A 24 9.61 -18.60 5.15
CA SER A 24 9.78 -18.93 6.56
C SER A 24 10.81 -18.15 7.37
N THR A 25 11.78 -17.48 6.73
CA THR A 25 12.75 -16.62 7.42
C THR A 25 13.07 -15.39 6.57
N ALA A 26 13.64 -14.36 7.21
CA ALA A 26 14.14 -13.18 6.51
C ALA A 26 15.18 -13.52 5.44
N ARG A 27 16.09 -14.46 5.75
CA ARG A 27 17.14 -14.90 4.80
C ARG A 27 16.55 -15.64 3.59
N ALA A 28 15.66 -16.60 3.82
CA ALA A 28 15.01 -17.34 2.73
C ALA A 28 14.15 -16.41 1.84
N SER A 29 13.51 -15.41 2.45
CA SER A 29 12.76 -14.39 1.71
C SER A 29 13.68 -13.50 0.87
N ASN A 30 14.83 -13.09 1.42
CA ASN A 30 15.84 -12.34 0.69
C ASN A 30 16.36 -13.12 -0.53
N ASP A 31 16.71 -14.40 -0.36
CA ASP A 31 17.18 -15.25 -1.46
C ASP A 31 16.13 -15.36 -2.58
N LEU A 32 14.85 -15.49 -2.21
CA LEU A 32 13.72 -15.49 -3.15
C LEU A 32 13.60 -14.14 -3.88
N TYR A 33 13.70 -13.01 -3.16
CA TYR A 33 13.64 -11.68 -3.76
C TYR A 33 14.78 -11.44 -4.74
N ARG A 34 16.02 -11.76 -4.36
CA ARG A 34 17.20 -11.63 -5.24
C ARG A 34 17.05 -12.50 -6.50
N THR A 35 16.53 -13.72 -6.35
CA THR A 35 16.25 -14.63 -7.48
C THR A 35 15.21 -14.03 -8.43
N ASN A 36 14.12 -13.47 -7.90
CA ASN A 36 13.06 -12.89 -8.73
C ASN A 36 13.53 -11.59 -9.43
N LEU A 37 14.28 -10.74 -8.73
CA LEU A 37 14.90 -9.54 -9.31
C LEU A 37 15.84 -9.91 -10.47
N ALA A 38 16.67 -10.96 -10.30
CA ALA A 38 17.53 -11.46 -11.36
C ALA A 38 16.77 -12.00 -12.59
N LYS A 39 15.51 -12.40 -12.41
CA LYS A 39 14.59 -12.85 -13.48
C LYS A 39 13.75 -11.73 -14.10
N GLY A 40 13.98 -10.47 -13.71
CA GLY A 40 13.32 -9.30 -14.30
C GLY A 40 12.11 -8.76 -13.52
N GLN A 41 11.86 -9.21 -12.28
CA GLN A 41 10.92 -8.54 -11.40
C GLN A 41 11.39 -7.10 -11.12
N THR A 42 10.51 -6.12 -11.22
CA THR A 42 10.87 -4.68 -11.17
C THR A 42 10.49 -3.98 -9.86
N GLY A 43 9.87 -4.70 -8.92
CA GLY A 43 9.53 -4.18 -7.60
C GLY A 43 9.32 -5.29 -6.59
N LEU A 44 9.46 -4.98 -5.31
CA LEU A 44 9.24 -5.94 -4.22
C LEU A 44 7.81 -5.89 -3.72
N SER A 45 7.31 -7.04 -3.24
CA SER A 45 6.03 -7.15 -2.56
C SER A 45 6.16 -8.13 -1.41
N ILE A 46 6.23 -7.61 -0.19
CA ILE A 46 6.61 -8.33 1.03
C ILE A 46 5.35 -8.85 1.72
N ALA A 47 5.29 -10.17 1.89
CA ALA A 47 4.27 -10.87 2.67
C ALA A 47 4.81 -11.21 4.06
N PHE A 48 4.19 -10.70 5.12
CA PHE A 48 4.59 -10.95 6.50
C PHE A 48 3.85 -12.15 7.09
N ASP A 49 4.45 -12.82 8.08
CA ASP A 49 3.77 -13.89 8.81
C ASP A 49 2.64 -13.36 9.70
N LEU A 50 1.83 -14.27 10.27
CA LEU A 50 0.69 -13.88 11.09
C LEU A 50 1.10 -13.18 12.40
N PRO A 51 2.14 -13.63 13.15
CA PRO A 51 2.64 -12.91 14.31
C PRO A 51 3.05 -11.47 14.00
N THR A 52 3.82 -11.25 12.93
CA THR A 52 4.21 -9.90 12.50
C THR A 52 2.99 -9.07 12.12
N GLN A 53 1.99 -9.64 11.45
CA GLN A 53 0.75 -8.93 11.09
C GLN A 53 -0.11 -8.55 12.31
N THR A 54 -0.03 -9.33 13.39
CA THR A 54 -0.82 -9.14 14.62
C THR A 54 -0.02 -8.47 15.74
N GLY A 55 1.21 -8.04 15.46
CA GLY A 55 2.05 -7.26 16.38
C GLY A 55 2.67 -8.08 17.52
N TYR A 56 2.82 -9.39 17.33
CA TYR A 56 3.52 -10.25 18.28
C TYR A 56 4.95 -10.53 17.84
N ASP A 57 5.85 -10.51 18.82
CA ASP A 57 7.21 -11.02 18.63
C ASP A 57 7.20 -12.55 18.46
N PRO A 58 8.19 -13.13 17.75
CA PRO A 58 8.25 -14.57 17.47
C PRO A 58 8.31 -15.49 18.70
N ASP A 59 8.76 -14.97 19.84
CA ASP A 59 8.85 -15.68 21.13
C ASP A 59 7.60 -15.50 22.01
N SER A 60 6.61 -14.73 21.55
CA SER A 60 5.30 -14.63 22.19
C SER A 60 4.60 -15.99 22.22
N ALA A 61 3.97 -16.31 23.36
CA ALA A 61 3.11 -17.50 23.46
C ALA A 61 1.96 -17.48 22.41
N MET A 62 1.50 -16.29 22.01
CA MET A 62 0.46 -16.12 20.98
C MET A 62 0.97 -16.38 19.55
N ALA A 63 2.28 -16.39 19.33
CA ALA A 63 2.90 -16.60 18.02
C ALA A 63 3.22 -18.08 17.74
N ALA A 64 3.14 -18.95 18.76
CA ALA A 64 3.55 -20.34 18.67
C ALA A 64 2.84 -21.07 17.51
N GLY A 65 3.62 -21.67 16.61
CA GLY A 65 3.13 -22.43 15.45
C GLY A 65 2.79 -21.60 14.20
N GLU A 66 2.85 -20.26 14.28
CA GLU A 66 2.50 -19.37 13.17
C GLU A 66 3.69 -18.56 12.64
N VAL A 67 4.82 -18.54 13.38
CA VAL A 67 6.07 -17.88 12.96
C VAL A 67 6.55 -18.43 11.62
N GLY A 68 6.70 -17.56 10.62
CA GLY A 68 7.21 -17.90 9.30
C GLY A 68 6.30 -18.80 8.43
N LYS A 69 5.08 -19.12 8.88
CA LYS A 69 4.24 -20.11 8.18
C LYS A 69 3.62 -19.58 6.89
N VAL A 70 3.21 -18.32 6.88
CA VAL A 70 2.48 -17.68 5.77
C VAL A 70 3.18 -16.45 5.20
N GLY A 71 4.41 -16.19 5.63
CA GLY A 71 5.19 -15.02 5.23
C GLY A 71 6.46 -14.88 6.05
N VAL A 72 7.14 -13.76 5.90
CA VAL A 72 8.38 -13.49 6.60
C VAL A 72 8.14 -12.99 8.04
N PRO A 73 8.85 -13.53 9.06
CA PRO A 73 8.86 -12.96 10.40
C PRO A 73 9.76 -11.71 10.46
N VAL A 74 9.23 -10.56 10.88
CA VAL A 74 9.99 -9.31 11.05
C VAL A 74 9.60 -8.64 12.37
N ALA A 75 10.45 -8.77 13.39
CA ALA A 75 10.21 -8.22 14.72
C ALA A 75 10.98 -6.90 14.96
N HIS A 76 12.22 -6.84 14.45
CA HIS A 76 13.15 -5.74 14.73
C HIS A 76 14.01 -5.40 13.50
N LEU A 77 14.81 -4.33 13.60
CA LEU A 77 15.65 -3.83 12.51
C LEU A 77 16.60 -4.89 11.94
N GLY A 78 17.20 -5.74 12.77
CA GLY A 78 18.04 -6.86 12.31
C GLY A 78 17.36 -7.83 11.32
N HIS A 79 16.05 -8.10 11.47
CA HIS A 79 15.29 -8.90 10.50
C HIS A 79 15.09 -8.13 9.20
N MET A 80 14.78 -6.82 9.27
CA MET A 80 14.65 -5.98 8.08
C MET A 80 15.96 -5.88 7.29
N ARG A 81 17.11 -5.72 7.99
CA ARG A 81 18.44 -5.77 7.39
C ARG A 81 18.68 -7.08 6.65
N THR A 82 18.39 -8.20 7.32
CA THR A 82 18.53 -9.54 6.73
C THR A 82 17.64 -9.72 5.51
N LEU A 83 16.40 -9.22 5.58
CA LEU A 83 15.40 -9.32 4.50
C LEU A 83 15.81 -8.53 3.25
N LEU A 84 16.44 -7.37 3.43
CA LEU A 84 16.80 -6.45 2.35
C LEU A 84 18.30 -6.46 2.03
N ASP A 85 19.03 -7.43 2.54
CA ASP A 85 20.47 -7.58 2.34
C ASP A 85 20.84 -7.65 0.84
N GLY A 86 21.72 -6.74 0.42
CA GLY A 86 22.11 -6.54 -0.97
C GLY A 86 20.97 -6.14 -1.92
N ILE A 87 19.86 -5.59 -1.40
CA ILE A 87 18.76 -4.99 -2.19
C ILE A 87 18.63 -3.50 -1.82
N PRO A 88 19.09 -2.57 -2.68
CA PRO A 88 19.18 -1.15 -2.33
C PRO A 88 17.81 -0.47 -2.29
N PRO A 89 17.32 0.02 -1.12
CA PRO A 89 15.97 0.61 -0.98
C PRO A 89 15.70 1.80 -1.90
N GLY A 90 16.71 2.63 -2.17
CA GLY A 90 16.59 3.81 -3.02
C GLY A 90 16.37 3.52 -4.52
N GLN A 91 16.61 2.28 -4.95
CA GLN A 91 16.38 1.84 -6.34
C GLN A 91 15.15 0.94 -6.46
N MET A 92 14.55 0.54 -5.34
CA MET A 92 13.41 -0.37 -5.34
C MET A 92 12.09 0.39 -5.27
N ASN A 93 11.07 -0.23 -5.85
CA ASN A 93 9.69 0.10 -5.54
C ASN A 93 9.12 -1.03 -4.66
N THR A 94 8.93 -0.76 -3.38
CA THR A 94 8.59 -1.80 -2.39
C THR A 94 7.14 -1.70 -1.94
N SER A 95 6.38 -2.78 -2.03
CA SER A 95 5.06 -2.89 -1.43
C SER A 95 5.14 -3.74 -0.17
N MET A 96 4.55 -3.25 0.93
CA MET A 96 4.45 -3.97 2.20
C MET A 96 2.97 -4.24 2.51
N THR A 97 2.56 -5.51 2.43
CA THR A 97 1.20 -5.93 2.78
C THR A 97 1.09 -6.10 4.29
N ILE A 98 1.05 -4.97 4.99
CA ILE A 98 0.98 -4.87 6.45
C ILE A 98 -0.02 -3.79 6.83
N ASN A 99 -0.76 -4.01 7.91
CA ASN A 99 -1.89 -3.16 8.32
C ASN A 99 -1.73 -2.63 9.74
N ALA A 100 -2.18 -3.35 10.77
CA ALA A 100 -2.14 -2.81 12.14
C ALA A 100 -0.72 -2.37 12.58
N PRO A 101 0.37 -3.08 12.23
CA PRO A 101 1.75 -2.66 12.51
C PRO A 101 2.41 -1.84 11.39
N ALA A 102 1.63 -1.28 10.46
CA ALA A 102 2.16 -0.58 9.27
C ALA A 102 3.17 0.53 9.60
N ALA A 103 2.88 1.36 10.61
CA ALA A 103 3.76 2.43 11.03
C ALA A 103 5.10 1.91 11.57
N TRP A 104 5.07 0.82 12.36
CA TRP A 104 6.27 0.15 12.86
C TRP A 104 7.10 -0.43 11.71
N MET A 105 6.45 -1.12 10.78
CA MET A 105 7.16 -1.73 9.66
C MET A 105 7.79 -0.69 8.73
N LEU A 106 7.10 0.44 8.48
CA LEU A 106 7.67 1.56 7.74
C LEU A 106 8.86 2.18 8.49
N ALA A 107 8.79 2.34 9.81
CA ALA A 107 9.91 2.84 10.59
C ALA A 107 11.16 1.94 10.47
N LEU A 108 10.99 0.62 10.54
CA LEU A 108 12.08 -0.33 10.31
C LEU A 108 12.65 -0.24 8.88
N TYR A 109 11.79 -0.10 7.89
CA TYR A 109 12.21 0.06 6.49
C TYR A 109 13.02 1.34 6.27
N VAL A 110 12.55 2.47 6.83
CA VAL A 110 13.23 3.76 6.77
C VAL A 110 14.58 3.72 7.51
N ALA A 111 14.63 3.12 8.70
CA ALA A 111 15.88 2.96 9.45
C ALA A 111 16.91 2.12 8.67
N ASN A 112 16.48 1.03 8.05
CA ASN A 112 17.35 0.22 7.18
C ASN A 112 17.84 1.01 5.95
N ALA A 113 17.00 1.88 5.36
CA ALA A 113 17.40 2.73 4.26
C ALA A 113 18.42 3.80 4.68
N GLN A 114 18.25 4.40 5.86
CA GLN A 114 19.18 5.38 6.41
C GLN A 114 20.58 4.78 6.64
N GLU A 115 20.66 3.52 7.08
CA GLU A 115 21.95 2.80 7.22
C GLU A 115 22.64 2.49 5.89
N GLN A 116 21.94 2.67 4.78
CA GLN A 116 22.46 2.57 3.42
C GLN A 116 22.61 3.96 2.76
N ASP A 117 22.61 5.03 3.56
CA ASP A 117 22.70 6.43 3.11
C ASP A 117 21.58 6.83 2.13
N VAL A 118 20.41 6.18 2.21
CA VAL A 118 19.23 6.54 1.41
C VAL A 118 18.25 7.36 2.25
N PRO A 119 18.02 8.64 1.93
CA PRO A 119 17.05 9.47 2.64
C PRO A 119 15.60 9.02 2.37
N ALA A 120 14.71 9.30 3.32
CA ALA A 120 13.30 8.87 3.25
C ALA A 120 12.55 9.45 2.02
N ASP A 121 12.93 10.64 1.55
CA ASP A 121 12.34 11.30 0.40
C ASP A 121 12.73 10.68 -0.95
N ALA A 122 13.74 9.81 -0.96
CA ALA A 122 14.13 9.00 -2.11
C ALA A 122 13.35 7.68 -2.18
N LEU A 123 12.74 7.22 -1.08
CA LEU A 123 12.06 5.93 -1.00
C LEU A 123 10.78 5.92 -1.83
N ARG A 124 10.61 4.85 -2.61
CA ARG A 124 9.40 4.60 -3.40
C ARG A 124 8.77 3.31 -2.94
N GLY A 125 7.49 3.36 -2.64
CA GLY A 125 6.81 2.18 -2.17
C GLY A 125 5.39 2.43 -1.72
N THR A 126 4.81 1.41 -1.12
CA THR A 126 3.43 1.40 -0.67
C THR A 126 3.32 0.57 0.59
N THR A 127 2.60 1.07 1.58
CA THR A 127 2.13 0.25 2.70
C THR A 127 0.64 0.02 2.55
N GLN A 128 0.13 -1.19 2.83
CA GLN A 128 -1.30 -1.43 2.73
C GLN A 128 -2.09 -0.55 3.69
N ASN A 129 -1.75 -0.59 4.99
CA ASN A 129 -2.23 0.35 6.01
C ASN A 129 -3.76 0.61 5.97
N ASP A 130 -4.54 -0.42 5.62
CA ASP A 130 -5.98 -0.32 5.51
C ASP A 130 -6.61 -1.11 6.66
N ILE A 131 -6.91 -0.43 7.76
CA ILE A 131 -7.45 -1.11 8.94
C ILE A 131 -8.96 -1.38 8.85
N ILE A 132 -9.72 -0.61 8.06
CA ILE A 132 -11.18 -0.77 8.02
C ILE A 132 -11.54 -2.15 7.47
N LYS A 133 -10.89 -2.58 6.38
CA LYS A 133 -11.09 -3.92 5.83
C LYS A 133 -10.63 -5.05 6.76
N GLU A 134 -9.72 -4.77 7.71
CA GLU A 134 -9.33 -5.76 8.73
C GLU A 134 -10.50 -6.11 9.65
N TYR A 135 -11.32 -5.13 10.06
CA TYR A 135 -12.51 -5.41 10.87
C TYR A 135 -13.61 -6.13 10.08
N LEU A 136 -13.71 -5.86 8.78
CA LEU A 136 -14.81 -6.36 7.95
C LEU A 136 -14.55 -7.74 7.33
N SER A 137 -13.29 -8.08 7.03
CA SER A 137 -12.97 -9.23 6.16
C SER A 137 -11.75 -10.06 6.55
N ARG A 138 -10.72 -9.46 7.18
CA ARG A 138 -9.39 -10.10 7.28
C ARG A 138 -8.92 -10.44 8.68
N GLY A 139 -9.34 -9.70 9.70
CA GLY A 139 -9.19 -10.08 11.11
C GLY A 139 -7.81 -9.82 11.74
N THR A 140 -6.88 -9.11 11.09
CA THR A 140 -5.52 -8.84 11.63
C THR A 140 -5.39 -7.44 12.27
N TYR A 141 -6.45 -6.96 12.92
CA TYR A 141 -6.43 -5.70 13.68
C TYR A 141 -5.86 -5.90 15.10
N ILE A 142 -5.28 -4.84 15.67
CA ILE A 142 -4.73 -4.84 17.04
C ILE A 142 -5.55 -3.91 17.94
N PHE A 143 -5.72 -2.66 17.51
CA PHE A 143 -6.41 -1.64 18.31
C PHE A 143 -7.89 -1.50 17.89
N PRO A 144 -8.75 -0.88 18.72
CA PRO A 144 -10.08 -0.46 18.30
C PRO A 144 -10.07 0.52 17.11
N PRO A 145 -11.21 0.72 16.42
CA PRO A 145 -11.26 1.51 15.18
C PRO A 145 -10.71 2.95 15.28
N ILE A 146 -11.05 3.67 16.35
CA ILE A 146 -10.63 5.08 16.53
C ILE A 146 -9.10 5.23 16.65
N PRO A 147 -8.40 4.56 17.58
CA PRO A 147 -6.95 4.66 17.66
C PRO A 147 -6.24 4.12 16.41
N SER A 148 -6.79 3.10 15.75
CA SER A 148 -6.23 2.63 14.48
C SER A 148 -6.32 3.67 13.37
N ARG A 149 -7.47 4.34 13.23
CA ARG A 149 -7.65 5.45 12.27
C ARG A 149 -6.66 6.59 12.55
N ARG A 150 -6.42 6.92 13.82
CA ARG A 150 -5.42 7.92 14.21
C ARG A 150 -4.02 7.56 13.72
N LEU A 151 -3.59 6.29 13.87
CA LEU A 151 -2.29 5.82 13.39
C LEU A 151 -2.14 5.92 11.86
N ILE A 152 -3.21 5.65 11.11
CA ILE A 152 -3.22 5.84 9.66
C ILE A 152 -3.00 7.32 9.33
N VAL A 153 -3.73 8.22 9.98
CA VAL A 153 -3.61 9.68 9.77
C VAL A 153 -2.19 10.17 10.06
N ASP A 154 -1.61 9.77 11.19
CA ASP A 154 -0.24 10.16 11.56
C ASP A 154 0.78 9.66 10.52
N MET A 155 0.62 8.42 10.03
CA MET A 155 1.50 7.85 9.02
C MET A 155 1.36 8.56 7.66
N VAL A 156 0.13 8.94 7.27
CA VAL A 156 -0.12 9.74 6.06
C VAL A 156 0.55 11.12 6.18
N ALA A 157 0.35 11.81 7.30
CA ALA A 157 0.97 13.12 7.55
C ALA A 157 2.49 13.04 7.60
N TRP A 158 3.05 11.98 8.20
CA TRP A 158 4.50 11.76 8.21
C TRP A 158 5.05 11.54 6.80
N CYS A 159 4.39 10.70 5.98
CA CYS A 159 4.82 10.45 4.60
C CYS A 159 4.73 11.72 3.74
N ALA A 160 3.67 12.52 3.88
CA ALA A 160 3.52 13.78 3.13
C ALA A 160 4.73 14.71 3.33
N ASN A 161 5.25 14.79 4.56
CA ASN A 161 6.34 15.69 4.93
C ASN A 161 7.75 15.08 4.75
N ASN A 162 7.92 13.77 4.91
CA ASN A 162 9.25 13.14 5.01
C ASN A 162 9.53 12.13 3.89
N ALA A 163 8.51 11.48 3.34
CA ALA A 163 8.61 10.44 2.33
C ALA A 163 7.57 10.64 1.22
N PRO A 164 7.58 11.78 0.50
CA PRO A 164 6.50 12.17 -0.41
C PRO A 164 6.29 11.24 -1.62
N LYS A 165 7.25 10.34 -1.88
CA LYS A 165 7.19 9.31 -2.94
C LYS A 165 6.67 7.95 -2.43
N TRP A 166 6.38 7.84 -1.14
CA TRP A 166 5.78 6.66 -0.52
C TRP A 166 4.25 6.81 -0.52
N ASN A 167 3.53 5.77 -0.94
CA ASN A 167 2.08 5.71 -0.84
C ASN A 167 1.72 5.16 0.56
N PRO A 168 1.22 6.01 1.47
CA PRO A 168 1.05 5.64 2.88
C PRO A 168 -0.09 4.65 3.13
N MET A 169 -1.00 4.51 2.17
CA MET A 169 -2.16 3.63 2.25
C MET A 169 -2.52 3.08 0.88
N ASN A 170 -2.81 1.78 0.86
CA ASN A 170 -3.36 1.07 -0.28
C ASN A 170 -4.72 0.49 0.10
N VAL A 171 -5.79 1.19 -0.30
CA VAL A 171 -7.18 0.83 0.01
C VAL A 171 -7.49 -0.50 -0.67
N CYS A 172 -7.73 -1.53 0.13
CA CYS A 172 -7.70 -2.90 -0.34
C CYS A 172 -9.11 -3.48 -0.46
N SER A 173 -9.61 -3.50 -1.69
CA SER A 173 -10.90 -4.08 -2.01
C SER A 173 -10.85 -5.61 -2.17
N TYR A 174 -9.67 -6.15 -2.52
CA TYR A 174 -9.43 -7.59 -2.72
C TYR A 174 -10.07 -8.47 -1.63
N HIS A 175 -9.74 -8.20 -0.35
CA HIS A 175 -10.22 -9.02 0.77
C HIS A 175 -11.74 -8.92 0.99
N LEU A 176 -12.37 -7.81 0.59
CA LEU A 176 -13.81 -7.67 0.68
C LEU A 176 -14.50 -8.64 -0.28
N GLN A 177 -14.05 -8.72 -1.54
CA GLN A 177 -14.62 -9.66 -2.51
C GLN A 177 -14.30 -11.11 -2.13
N GLU A 178 -13.10 -11.41 -1.61
CA GLU A 178 -12.78 -12.76 -1.08
C GLU A 178 -13.69 -13.16 0.10
N ALA A 179 -14.14 -12.19 0.91
CA ALA A 179 -15.12 -12.41 1.97
C ALA A 179 -16.58 -12.45 1.46
N GLY A 180 -16.80 -12.33 0.15
CA GLY A 180 -18.12 -12.44 -0.48
C GLY A 180 -18.82 -11.11 -0.81
N ALA A 181 -18.13 -9.97 -0.75
CA ALA A 181 -18.68 -8.70 -1.21
C ALA A 181 -18.98 -8.77 -2.72
N THR A 182 -20.17 -8.31 -3.11
CA THR A 182 -20.51 -8.08 -4.51
C THR A 182 -19.68 -6.92 -5.08
N PRO A 183 -19.49 -6.81 -6.41
CA PRO A 183 -18.74 -5.68 -7.01
C PRO A 183 -19.24 -4.30 -6.59
N VAL A 184 -20.55 -4.14 -6.37
CA VAL A 184 -21.14 -2.88 -5.89
C VAL A 184 -20.71 -2.59 -4.44
N GLN A 185 -20.77 -3.60 -3.56
CA GLN A 185 -20.31 -3.46 -2.17
C GLN A 185 -18.81 -3.19 -2.12
N GLU A 186 -18.02 -3.90 -2.92
CA GLU A 186 -16.58 -3.72 -3.02
C GLU A 186 -16.22 -2.26 -3.38
N ILE A 187 -16.85 -1.70 -4.42
CA ILE A 187 -16.67 -0.29 -4.81
C ILE A 187 -17.08 0.64 -3.67
N ALA A 188 -18.30 0.46 -3.16
CA ALA A 188 -18.87 1.36 -2.16
C ALA A 188 -18.04 1.39 -0.88
N PHE A 189 -17.66 0.24 -0.35
CA PHE A 189 -16.89 0.13 0.89
C PHE A 189 -15.47 0.67 0.73
N SER A 190 -14.82 0.39 -0.40
CA SER A 190 -13.46 0.86 -0.66
C SER A 190 -13.41 2.38 -0.80
N LEU A 191 -14.32 2.96 -1.59
CA LEU A 191 -14.37 4.42 -1.75
C LEU A 191 -14.82 5.13 -0.45
N ALA A 192 -15.76 4.55 0.30
CA ALA A 192 -16.16 5.08 1.60
C ALA A 192 -15.01 5.06 2.62
N ASN A 193 -14.20 3.99 2.62
CA ASN A 193 -13.00 3.90 3.44
C ASN A 193 -11.97 4.98 3.08
N ALA A 194 -11.65 5.12 1.79
CA ALA A 194 -10.74 6.16 1.30
C ALA A 194 -11.22 7.56 1.70
N VAL A 195 -12.51 7.84 1.53
CA VAL A 195 -13.14 9.11 1.94
C VAL A 195 -13.02 9.31 3.46
N GLY A 196 -13.34 8.30 4.27
CA GLY A 196 -13.27 8.42 5.72
C GLY A 196 -11.87 8.69 6.25
N ILE A 197 -10.83 8.14 5.61
CA ILE A 197 -9.43 8.44 5.95
C ILE A 197 -9.02 9.83 5.48
N LEU A 198 -9.38 10.23 4.25
CA LEU A 198 -9.06 11.56 3.73
C LEU A 198 -9.73 12.68 4.52
N ASP A 199 -11.00 12.52 4.89
CA ASP A 199 -11.71 13.42 5.80
C ASP A 199 -10.95 13.51 7.14
N ALA A 200 -10.52 12.37 7.70
CA ALA A 200 -9.76 12.35 8.94
C ALA A 200 -8.40 13.07 8.85
N VAL A 201 -7.69 12.93 7.73
CA VAL A 201 -6.42 13.63 7.50
C VAL A 201 -6.67 15.14 7.44
N LYS A 202 -7.70 15.57 6.71
CA LYS A 202 -8.07 16.98 6.62
C LYS A 202 -8.45 17.57 7.99
N ASP A 203 -9.29 16.86 8.73
CA ASP A 203 -9.78 17.28 10.05
C ASP A 203 -8.66 17.31 11.11
N SER A 204 -7.61 16.51 10.93
CA SER A 204 -6.49 16.46 11.88
C SER A 204 -5.65 17.74 11.94
N GLY A 205 -5.67 18.54 10.86
CA GLY A 205 -4.82 19.72 10.73
C GLY A 205 -3.32 19.42 10.63
N GLN A 206 -2.90 18.15 10.54
CA GLN A 206 -1.48 17.76 10.46
C GLN A 206 -0.87 17.98 9.07
N VAL A 207 -1.71 18.09 8.03
CA VAL A 207 -1.30 18.35 6.65
C VAL A 207 -1.84 19.71 6.23
N PRO A 208 -0.96 20.64 5.78
CA PRO A 208 -1.41 21.93 5.26
C PRO A 208 -2.34 21.77 4.04
N PRO A 209 -3.36 22.64 3.86
CA PRO A 209 -4.30 22.54 2.74
C PRO A 209 -3.64 22.46 1.37
N GLU A 210 -2.52 23.15 1.15
CA GLU A 210 -1.75 23.13 -0.10
C GLU A 210 -1.13 21.77 -0.43
N GLN A 211 -0.88 20.93 0.58
CA GLN A 211 -0.35 19.58 0.40
C GLN A 211 -1.46 18.53 0.23
N PHE A 212 -2.74 18.91 0.40
CA PHE A 212 -3.84 17.94 0.36
C PHE A 212 -3.97 17.24 -1.00
N SER A 213 -3.72 17.95 -2.10
CA SER A 213 -3.71 17.38 -3.45
C SER A 213 -2.69 16.23 -3.57
N GLN A 214 -1.50 16.39 -2.97
CA GLN A 214 -0.47 15.36 -2.93
C GLN A 214 -0.92 14.17 -2.08
N VAL A 215 -1.53 14.40 -0.91
CA VAL A 215 -2.08 13.32 -0.07
C VAL A 215 -3.13 12.52 -0.84
N PHE A 216 -4.09 13.19 -1.49
CA PHE A 216 -5.10 12.53 -2.31
C PHE A 216 -4.43 11.68 -3.40
N GLY A 217 -3.44 12.24 -4.10
CA GLY A 217 -2.67 11.55 -5.13
C GLY A 217 -1.69 10.49 -4.60
N SER A 218 -1.55 10.31 -3.29
CA SER A 218 -0.73 9.24 -2.69
C SER A 218 -1.58 8.02 -2.27
N MET A 219 -2.91 8.14 -2.29
CA MET A 219 -3.81 7.01 -2.09
C MET A 219 -3.74 6.08 -3.30
N SER A 220 -3.47 4.80 -3.05
CA SER A 220 -3.58 3.75 -4.07
C SER A 220 -4.65 2.74 -3.71
N PHE A 221 -5.00 1.87 -4.66
CA PHE A 221 -6.03 0.85 -4.51
C PHE A 221 -5.50 -0.54 -4.87
N PHE A 222 -5.84 -1.52 -4.04
CA PHE A 222 -5.55 -2.93 -4.28
C PHE A 222 -6.85 -3.65 -4.59
N VAL A 223 -7.09 -3.79 -5.88
CA VAL A 223 -8.26 -4.44 -6.46
C VAL A 223 -7.96 -5.87 -6.85
N ASN A 224 -9.00 -6.67 -6.96
CA ASN A 224 -8.94 -8.01 -7.52
C ASN A 224 -9.70 -8.06 -8.86
N ALA A 225 -9.40 -9.12 -9.62
CA ALA A 225 -10.11 -9.45 -10.86
C ALA A 225 -10.67 -10.87 -10.72
N GLY A 226 -11.96 -10.97 -10.44
CA GLY A 226 -12.67 -12.24 -10.38
C GLY A 226 -12.90 -12.88 -11.77
N ILE A 227 -13.62 -14.00 -11.78
CA ILE A 227 -13.90 -14.76 -13.00
C ILE A 227 -14.92 -14.09 -13.93
N ARG A 228 -15.69 -13.10 -13.45
CA ARG A 228 -16.77 -12.44 -14.19
C ARG A 228 -16.21 -11.31 -15.05
N PHE A 229 -15.45 -11.68 -16.09
CA PHE A 229 -14.65 -10.77 -16.94
C PHE A 229 -15.30 -9.41 -17.26
N ILE A 230 -16.53 -9.40 -17.81
CA ILE A 230 -17.21 -8.16 -18.19
C ILE A 230 -17.58 -7.31 -16.96
N GLU A 231 -18.04 -7.95 -15.89
CA GLU A 231 -18.41 -7.24 -14.67
C GLU A 231 -17.19 -6.64 -13.97
N GLU A 232 -16.07 -7.37 -13.94
CA GLU A 232 -14.80 -6.89 -13.39
C GLU A 232 -14.24 -5.69 -14.19
N ILE A 233 -14.35 -5.72 -15.52
CA ILE A 233 -13.99 -4.55 -16.36
C ILE A 233 -14.89 -3.35 -16.03
N CYS A 234 -16.20 -3.55 -15.94
CA CYS A 234 -17.14 -2.49 -15.58
C CYS A 234 -16.83 -1.94 -14.17
N LYS A 235 -16.50 -2.82 -13.22
CA LYS A 235 -16.09 -2.47 -11.86
C LYS A 235 -14.88 -1.55 -11.86
N MET A 236 -13.82 -1.91 -12.59
CA MET A 236 -12.60 -1.11 -12.69
C MET A 236 -12.83 0.26 -13.34
N ARG A 237 -13.66 0.32 -14.37
CA ARG A 237 -14.04 1.60 -15.01
C ARG A 237 -14.83 2.48 -14.05
N ALA A 238 -15.80 1.90 -13.33
CA ALA A 238 -16.59 2.62 -12.32
C ALA A 238 -15.72 3.13 -11.16
N PHE A 239 -14.77 2.32 -10.66
CA PHE A 239 -13.79 2.77 -9.66
C PHE A 239 -13.05 4.04 -10.11
N THR A 240 -12.56 4.04 -11.35
CA THR A 240 -11.78 5.15 -11.90
C THR A 240 -12.61 6.43 -12.02
N GLU A 241 -13.81 6.33 -12.58
CA GLU A 241 -14.73 7.46 -12.76
C GLU A 241 -15.21 8.03 -11.42
N LEU A 242 -15.60 7.16 -10.49
CA LEU A 242 -16.05 7.58 -9.17
C LEU A 242 -14.94 8.22 -8.35
N TRP A 243 -13.72 7.70 -8.40
CA TRP A 243 -12.57 8.28 -7.70
C TRP A 243 -12.20 9.66 -8.25
N ASP A 244 -12.17 9.84 -9.57
CA ASP A 244 -11.93 11.14 -10.20
C ASP A 244 -12.99 12.16 -9.77
N ARG A 245 -14.27 11.77 -9.82
CA ARG A 245 -15.39 12.61 -9.38
C ARG A 245 -15.28 12.98 -7.90
N ILE A 246 -14.96 12.03 -7.01
CA ILE A 246 -14.75 12.31 -5.58
C ILE A 246 -13.62 13.32 -5.39
N GLY A 247 -12.49 13.13 -6.07
CA GLY A 247 -11.36 14.06 -5.99
C GLY A 247 -11.73 15.47 -6.42
N LEU A 248 -12.46 15.61 -7.53
CA LEU A 248 -12.85 16.90 -8.07
C LEU A 248 -13.96 17.57 -7.26
N GLU A 249 -15.08 16.88 -7.03
CA GLU A 249 -16.30 17.48 -6.46
C GLU A 249 -16.25 17.59 -4.93
N ARG A 250 -15.75 16.57 -4.23
CA ARG A 250 -15.71 16.58 -2.75
C ARG A 250 -14.51 17.33 -2.21
N TYR A 251 -13.34 17.12 -2.83
CA TYR A 251 -12.07 17.62 -2.31
C TYR A 251 -11.48 18.80 -3.09
N GLY A 252 -12.03 19.16 -4.25
CA GLY A 252 -11.53 20.27 -5.04
C GLY A 252 -10.12 20.05 -5.60
N VAL A 253 -9.67 18.81 -5.73
CA VAL A 253 -8.35 18.48 -6.27
C VAL A 253 -8.38 18.72 -7.77
N THR A 254 -7.78 19.81 -8.25
CA THR A 254 -7.84 20.19 -9.68
C THR A 254 -6.74 19.56 -10.52
N ASP A 255 -5.64 19.07 -9.92
CA ASP A 255 -4.61 18.32 -10.63
C ASP A 255 -5.14 16.94 -11.09
N GLU A 256 -5.30 16.79 -12.41
CA GLU A 256 -5.72 15.53 -13.04
C GLU A 256 -4.79 14.36 -12.70
N LYS A 257 -3.49 14.59 -12.50
CA LYS A 257 -2.56 13.51 -12.14
C LYS A 257 -2.82 12.98 -10.74
N ALA A 258 -3.11 13.87 -9.79
CA ALA A 258 -3.46 13.49 -8.43
C ALA A 258 -4.76 12.68 -8.39
N ARG A 259 -5.72 12.97 -9.27
CA ARG A 259 -7.00 12.26 -9.34
C ARG A 259 -6.97 10.89 -10.04
N ARG A 260 -5.86 10.51 -10.66
CA ARG A 260 -5.75 9.18 -11.30
C ARG A 260 -5.89 8.06 -10.28
N PHE A 261 -6.83 7.16 -10.53
CA PHE A 261 -6.93 5.88 -9.84
C PHE A 261 -5.69 5.04 -10.12
N ARG A 262 -5.01 4.58 -9.06
CA ARG A 262 -3.69 3.93 -9.11
C ARG A 262 -3.60 2.78 -8.13
#